data_AF-A0A2V9XKJ2-F1
#
_entry.id   AF-A0A2V9XKJ2-F1
#
_cell.length_a   1.000
_cell.length_b   1.000
_cell.length_c   1.000
_cell.angle_alpha   90.00
_cell.angle_beta   90.00
_cell.angle_gamma   90.00
#
_symmetry.space_group_name_H-M   'P 1'
#
loop_
_entity.id
_entity.type
_entity.pdbx_description
1 polymer ?
#
loop_
_entity_poly.entity_id
_entity_poly.type
_entity_poly.pdbx_seq_one_letter_code
_entity_poly.pdbx_strand_id
1 'polypeptide(L)' 'MESHILSIILFTPLVGAMLLLFVPKENKDAIRWIANIFALAGFLISLPLVPRFWELVKSGDPAQFKFVEGTAN' A
#
# COMPACT_ATOMS: atom_id res chain seq x y z
N MET A 1 -16.18 9.82 0.03
CA MET A 1 -15.28 9.55 1.17
C MET A 1 -13.97 9.09 0.57
N GLU A 2 -12.96 9.96 0.53
CA GLU A 2 -11.65 9.63 -0.05
C GLU A 2 -11.11 8.36 0.60
N SER A 3 -10.92 7.31 -0.19
CA SER A 3 -10.35 6.06 0.32
C SER A 3 -8.83 6.21 0.28
N HIS A 4 -8.25 6.64 1.41
CA HIS A 4 -6.79 6.80 1.55
C HIS A 4 -6.02 5.48 1.61
N ILE A 5 -6.65 4.37 1.22
CA ILE A 5 -6.09 3.02 1.30
C ILE A 5 -4.81 2.87 0.48
N LEU A 6 -4.74 3.51 -0.70
CA LEU A 6 -3.53 3.49 -1.55
C LEU A 6 -2.35 4.17 -0.86
N SER A 7 -2.59 5.34 -0.24
CA SER A 7 -1.58 6.04 0.54
C SER A 7 -1.13 5.21 1.74
N ILE A 8 -2.07 4.56 2.45
CA ILE A 8 -1.74 3.70 3.59
C ILE A 8 -0.85 2.53 3.14
N ILE A 9 -1.18 1.84 2.05
CA ILE A 9 -0.38 0.72 1.53
C ILE A 9 1.02 1.21 1.12
N LEU A 10 1.09 2.38 0.48
CA LEU A 10 2.35 2.99 0.05
C LEU A 10 3.25 3.35 1.24
N PHE A 11 2.68 3.93 2.30
CA PHE A 11 3.46 4.46 3.42
C PHE A 11 3.70 3.47 4.56
N THR A 12 2.92 2.40 4.68
CA THR A 12 3.11 1.35 5.71
C THR A 12 4.53 0.75 5.69
N PRO A 13 5.09 0.29 4.56
CA PRO A 13 6.48 -0.20 4.54
C PRO A 13 7.51 0.89 4.85
N LEU A 14 7.22 2.15 4.50
CA LEU A 14 8.10 3.28 4.80
C LEU A 14 8.17 3.55 6.31
N VAL A 15 7.04 3.45 7.02
CA VAL A 15 7.00 3.54 8.49
C VAL A 15 7.83 2.42 9.11
N GLY A 16 7.73 1.20 8.60
CA GLY A 16 8.58 0.08 9.05
C GLY A 16 10.06 0.36 8.84
N ALA A 17 10.44 0.91 7.68
CA ALA A 17 11.82 1.29 7.40
C ALA A 17 12.32 2.40 8.35
N MET A 18 11.50 3.41 8.64
CA MET A 18 11.84 4.45 9.61
C MET A 18 12.07 3.89 11.01
N LEU A 19 11.25 2.93 11.45
CA LEU A 19 11.44 2.26 12.75
C LEU A 19 12.73 1.45 12.79
N LEU A 20 13.10 0.78 11.70
CA LEU A 20 14.35 0.02 11.61
C LEU A 20 15.60 0.89 11.76
N LEU A 21 15.54 2.20 11.46
CA LEU A 21 16.66 3.13 11.67
C LEU A 21 17.08 3.24 13.14
N PHE A 22 16.15 2.98 14.07
CA PHE A 22 16.40 3.04 15.51
C PHE A 22 16.83 1.68 16.10
N VAL A 23 16.89 0.62 15.28
CA VAL A 23 17.24 -0.73 15.73
C VAL A 23 18.74 -0.98 15.54
N PRO A 24 19.47 -1.41 16.59
CA PRO A 24 20.87 -1.77 16.46
C PRO A 24 21.08 -2.88 15.42
N LYS A 25 22.02 -2.70 14.50
CA LYS A 25 22.32 -3.65 13.41
C LYS A 25 22.71 -5.06 13.87
N GLU A 26 23.15 -5.19 15.12
CA GLU A 26 23.52 -6.45 15.77
C GLU A 26 22.29 -7.32 16.07
N ASN A 27 21.13 -6.69 16.29
CA ASN A 27 19.89 -7.35 16.63
C ASN A 27 19.13 -7.79 15.37
N LYS A 28 19.68 -8.80 14.69
CA LYS A 28 19.14 -9.35 13.44
C LYS A 28 17.71 -9.86 13.60
N ASP A 29 17.36 -10.40 14.77
CA ASP A 29 16.04 -10.93 15.03
C ASP A 29 14.99 -9.82 15.14
N ALA A 30 15.30 -8.72 15.84
CA ALA A 30 14.42 -7.55 15.87
C ALA A 30 14.18 -6.98 14.46
N ILE A 31 15.25 -6.84 13.66
CA ILE A 31 15.15 -6.35 12.28
C ILE A 31 14.23 -7.25 11.45
N ARG A 32 14.40 -8.57 11.52
CA ARG A 32 13.58 -9.56 10.80
C ARG A 32 12.11 -9.46 11.20
N TRP A 33 11.82 -9.42 12.50
CA TRP A 33 10.45 -9.36 12.99
C TRP A 33 9.76 -8.06 12.58
N ILE A 34 10.42 -6.92 12.73
CA ILE A 34 9.86 -5.62 12.33
C ILE A 34 9.60 -5.61 10.82
N ALA A 35 10.59 -6.00 10.00
CA ALA A 35 10.42 -6.06 8.55
C ALA A 35 9.25 -6.96 8.13
N ASN A 36 9.14 -8.16 8.71
CA ASN A 36 8.06 -9.10 8.40
C ASN A 36 6.69 -8.59 8.85
N ILE A 37 6.58 -7.94 10.00
CA ILE A 37 5.32 -7.36 10.49
C ILE A 37 4.84 -6.27 9.54
N PHE A 38 5.70 -5.35 9.12
CA PHE A 38 5.31 -4.27 8.22
C PHE A 38 5.02 -4.76 6.80
N ALA A 39 5.76 -5.76 6.31
CA ALA A 39 5.46 -6.42 5.04
C ALA A 39 4.09 -7.13 5.08
N LEU A 40 3.83 -7.88 6.14
CA LEU A 40 2.55 -8.57 6.34
C LEU A 40 1.40 -7.58 6.50
N ALA A 41 1.59 -6.50 7.26
CA ALA A 41 0.59 -5.45 7.42
C ALA A 41 0.25 -4.81 6.07
N GLY A 42 1.26 -4.41 5.28
CA GLY A 42 1.05 -3.86 3.93
C GLY A 42 0.30 -4.84 3.02
N PHE A 43 0.63 -6.12 3.08
CA PHE A 43 -0.06 -7.18 2.35
C PHE A 43 -1.54 -7.31 2.79
N LEU A 44 -1.82 -7.38 4.09
CA LEU A 44 -3.18 -7.50 4.61
C LEU A 44 -4.04 -6.28 4.28
N ILE A 45 -3.47 -5.07 4.35
CA ILE A 45 -4.17 -3.83 3.97
C ILE A 45 -4.48 -3.81 2.47
N SER A 46 -3.70 -4.51 1.64
CA SER A 46 -3.95 -4.61 0.20
C SER A 46 -5.06 -5.61 -0.17
N LEU A 47 -5.37 -6.60 0.68
CA LEU A 47 -6.36 -7.64 0.35
C LEU A 47 -7.75 -7.10 -0.03
N PRO A 48 -8.33 -6.09 0.65
CA PRO A 48 -9.62 -5.52 0.26
C PRO A 48 -9.63 -4.85 -1.12
N LEU A 49 -8.48 -4.53 -1.71
CA LEU A 49 -8.41 -3.97 -3.05
C LEU A 49 -8.77 -4.98 -4.13
N VAL A 50 -8.52 -6.27 -3.91
CA VAL A 50 -8.80 -7.32 -4.89
C VAL A 50 -10.30 -7.39 -5.24
N PRO A 51 -11.24 -7.54 -4.29
CA PRO A 51 -12.67 -7.55 -4.62
C PRO A 51 -13.14 -6.20 -5.17
N ARG A 52 -12.63 -5.07 -4.66
CA ARG A 52 -12.97 -3.73 -5.16
C ARG A 52 -12.55 -3.53 -6.62
N PHE A 53 -11.36 -4.02 -6.99
CA PHE A 53 -10.89 -3.98 -8.37
C PHE A 53 -11.81 -4.81 -9.28
N TRP A 54 -12.25 -5.99 -8.81
CA TRP A 54 -13.16 -6.83 -9.59
C TRP A 54 -14.55 -6.20 -9.77
N GLU A 55 -15.05 -5.49 -8.75
CA GLU A 55 -16.27 -4.68 -8.85
C GLU A 55 -16.13 -3.55 -9.89
N LEU A 56 -14.98 -2.85 -9.87
CA LEU A 56 -14.64 -1.82 -10.85
C LEU A 56 -14.65 -2.37 -12.28
N VAL A 57 -13.98 -3.51 -12.50
CA VAL A 57 -13.95 -4.19 -13.81
C VAL A 57 -15.35 -4.59 -14.28
N LYS A 58 -16.19 -5.12 -13.38
CA LYS A 58 -17.58 -5.50 -13.71
C LYS A 58 -18.47 -4.31 -14.07
N SER A 59 -18.18 -3.13 -13.55
CA SER A 59 -18.98 -1.92 -13.83
C SER A 59 -18.97 -1.54 -15.32
N GLY A 60 -17.96 -2.00 -16.08
CA GLY A 60 -17.86 -1.78 -17.52
C GLY A 60 -17.57 -0.33 -17.91
N ASP A 61 -17.23 0.53 -16.95
CA ASP A 61 -16.95 1.95 -17.19
C ASP A 61 -15.44 2.16 -17.52
N PRO A 62 -15.09 2.42 -18.79
CA PRO A 62 -13.70 2.59 -19.20
C PRO A 62 -13.07 3.89 -18.67
N ALA A 63 -13.86 4.85 -18.16
CA ALA A 63 -13.33 6.07 -17.56
C ALA A 63 -12.54 5.79 -16.28
N GLN A 64 -12.76 4.64 -15.65
CA GLN A 64 -12.20 4.28 -14.34
C GLN A 64 -10.75 3.79 -14.40
N PHE A 65 -10.24 3.48 -15.60
CA PHE A 65 -8.87 3.01 -15.83
C PHE A 65 -8.02 4.01 -16.63
N LYS A 66 -8.55 5.19 -16.94
CA LYS A 66 -7.87 6.16 -17.79
C LYS A 66 -6.92 7.03 -16.98
N PHE A 67 -5.64 6.98 -17.34
CA PHE A 67 -4.68 8.01 -16.97
C PHE A 67 -4.97 9.24 -17.85
N VAL A 68 -5.73 10.21 -17.32
CA VAL A 68 -6.02 11.47 -18.03
C VAL A 68 -4.90 12.44 -17.74
N GLU A 69 -4.04 12.66 -18.74
CA GLU A 69 -3.07 13.75 -18.76
C GLU A 69 -3.56 14.84 -19.70
N GLY A 70 -3.69 16.07 -19.19
CA GLY A 70 -4.10 17.27 -19.93
C GLY A 70 -5.57 17.67 -19.78
N THR A 71 -5.81 18.80 -19.12
CA THR A 71 -6.98 19.64 -19.39
C THR A 71 -6.70 20.43 -20.67
N ALA A 72 -7.66 20.45 -21.61
CA ALA A 72 -7.64 21.43 -22.68
C ALA A 72 -7.64 22.83 -22.05
N ASN A 73 -6.59 23.60 -22.33
CA ASN A 73 -6.50 25.01 -21.95
C ASN A 73 -7.59 25.82 -22.66
#